data_AF-B9EP76-F1
#
_entry.id   AF-B9EP76-F1
#
_cell.length_a   1.000
_cell.length_b   1.000
_cell.length_c   1.000
_cell.angle_alpha   90.00
_cell.angle_beta   90.00
_cell.angle_gamma   90.00
#
_symmetry.space_group_name_H-M   'P 1'
#
loop_
_entity.id
_entity.type
_entity.pdbx_description
1 polymer ?
#
loop_
_entity_poly.entity_id
_entity_poly.type
_entity_poly.pdbx_seq_one_letter_code
_entity_poly.pdbx_strand_id
1 'polypeptide(L)'
;MEMKKRISLELRNRTPAEVEELVVDNCRTSDGEVEGLTDDFKELEFLSMVNVGLTSLAKLPSLPKLRKLELSDNNISGHLETLSEKCPC
;
A
#
# COMPACT_ATOMS: atom_id res chain seq x y z
N MET A 1 2.33 -11.13 10.40
CA MET A 1 3.32 -11.28 9.30
C MET A 1 3.78 -9.89 8.92
N GLU A 2 5.07 -9.65 8.68
CA GLU A 2 5.55 -8.32 8.27
C GLU A 2 5.04 -7.95 6.87
N MET A 3 4.68 -6.68 6.68
CA MET A 3 4.12 -6.18 5.41
C MET A 3 5.06 -6.43 4.23
N LYS A 4 6.33 -6.09 4.36
CA LYS A 4 7.35 -6.31 3.31
C LYS A 4 7.43 -7.77 2.88
N LYS A 5 7.36 -8.70 3.84
CA LYS A 5 7.36 -10.14 3.56
C LYS A 5 6.10 -10.57 2.82
N ARG A 6 4.94 -10.01 3.17
CA ARG A 6 3.69 -10.29 2.46
C ARG A 6 3.75 -9.80 1.02
N ILE A 7 4.25 -8.60 0.77
CA ILE A 7 4.42 -8.07 -0.59
C ILE A 7 5.30 -9.00 -1.42
N SER A 8 6.45 -9.45 -0.89
CA SER A 8 7.31 -10.42 -1.58
C SER A 8 6.58 -11.73 -1.90
N LEU A 9 5.67 -12.18 -1.04
CA LEU A 9 4.85 -13.38 -1.28
C LEU A 9 3.75 -13.15 -2.32
N GLU A 10 3.17 -11.96 -2.40
CA GLU A 10 2.15 -11.61 -3.42
C GLU A 10 2.76 -11.43 -4.80
N LEU A 11 4.02 -10.96 -4.87
CA LEU A 11 4.72 -10.82 -6.14
C LEU A 11 4.89 -12.18 -6.85
N ARG A 12 5.12 -13.29 -6.12
CA ARG A 12 5.24 -14.66 -6.68
C ARG A 12 6.10 -14.75 -7.97
N ASN A 13 7.21 -13.99 -8.00
CA ASN A 13 8.14 -13.84 -9.14
C ASN A 13 7.69 -12.89 -10.28
N ARG A 14 6.56 -12.20 -10.13
CA ARG A 14 6.20 -11.07 -10.99
C ARG A 14 7.01 -9.84 -10.64
N THR A 15 7.23 -8.98 -11.62
CA THR A 15 7.81 -7.66 -11.34
C THR A 15 6.74 -6.76 -10.70
N PRO A 16 7.11 -5.86 -9.77
CA PRO A 16 6.17 -4.89 -9.18
C PRO A 16 5.42 -4.07 -10.23
N ALA A 17 6.08 -3.81 -11.36
CA ALA A 17 5.55 -3.10 -12.51
C ALA A 17 4.45 -3.85 -13.29
N GLU A 18 4.24 -5.14 -13.02
CA GLU A 18 3.19 -5.96 -13.65
C GLU A 18 2.06 -6.32 -12.66
N VAL A 19 2.12 -5.79 -11.44
CA VAL A 19 1.12 -6.08 -10.41
C VAL A 19 0.04 -5.02 -10.44
N GLU A 20 -1.15 -5.44 -10.85
CA GLU A 20 -2.37 -4.61 -10.89
C GLU A 20 -3.14 -4.63 -9.56
N GLU A 21 -3.07 -5.74 -8.82
CA GLU A 21 -3.79 -5.92 -7.57
C GLU A 21 -2.86 -6.42 -6.47
N LEU A 22 -2.88 -5.76 -5.31
CA LEU A 22 -2.06 -6.12 -4.17
C LEU A 22 -2.89 -6.11 -2.88
N VAL A 23 -2.93 -7.26 -2.21
CA VAL A 23 -3.67 -7.46 -0.95
C VAL A 23 -2.71 -7.83 0.14
N VAL A 24 -2.54 -6.95 1.12
CA VAL A 24 -1.60 -7.10 2.25
C VAL A 24 -2.31 -6.98 3.60
N ASP A 25 -3.56 -7.44 3.67
CA ASP A 25 -4.37 -7.41 4.88
C ASP A 25 -3.77 -8.24 6.02
N ASN A 26 -4.07 -7.86 7.27
CA ASN A 26 -3.62 -8.53 8.49
C ASN A 26 -2.08 -8.64 8.60
N CYS A 27 -1.38 -7.73 7.94
CA CYS A 27 0.06 -7.56 8.09
C CYS A 27 0.39 -6.70 9.30
N ARG A 28 1.68 -6.54 9.58
CA ARG A 28 2.17 -5.65 10.63
C ARG A 28 3.22 -4.74 10.03
N THR A 29 2.96 -3.45 10.08
CA THR A 29 3.95 -2.39 9.83
C THR A 29 4.79 -2.16 11.08
N SER A 30 6.07 -1.82 10.92
CA SER A 30 7.01 -1.65 12.04
C SER A 30 6.75 -0.34 12.79
N ASP A 31 6.57 0.76 12.06
CA ASP A 31 6.43 2.12 12.61
C ASP A 31 5.03 2.73 12.37
N GLY A 32 4.06 1.91 11.95
CA GLY A 32 2.74 2.40 11.53
C GLY A 32 2.74 3.11 10.17
N GLU A 33 3.79 2.90 9.37
CA GLU A 33 3.92 3.45 8.03
C GLU A 33 3.98 2.34 6.98
N VAL A 34 3.72 2.71 5.73
CA VAL A 34 3.79 1.79 4.58
C VAL A 34 5.22 1.31 4.37
N GLU A 35 5.42 -0.01 4.28
CA GLU A 35 6.72 -0.63 4.08
C GLU A 35 6.70 -1.65 2.93
N GLY A 36 7.70 -1.57 2.04
CA GLY A 36 7.88 -2.52 0.94
C GLY A 36 7.11 -2.20 -0.34
N LEU A 37 6.26 -1.17 -0.33
CA LEU A 37 5.70 -0.53 -1.53
C LEU A 37 6.68 0.54 -2.03
N THR A 38 6.87 0.60 -3.34
CA THR A 38 7.73 1.56 -4.04
C THR A 38 7.00 2.16 -5.25
N ASP A 39 7.56 3.18 -5.88
CA ASP A 39 7.01 3.76 -7.12
C ASP A 39 7.09 2.80 -8.33
N ASP A 40 7.69 1.61 -8.16
CA ASP A 40 7.73 0.56 -9.20
C ASP A 40 6.36 -0.07 -9.47
N PHE A 41 5.42 0.04 -8.51
CA PHE A 41 4.05 -0.46 -8.61
C PHE A 41 3.16 0.45 -9.48
N LYS A 42 3.68 0.86 -10.64
CA LYS A 42 3.04 1.83 -11.54
C LYS A 42 1.74 1.33 -12.18
N GLU A 43 1.56 0.02 -12.30
CA GLU A 43 0.35 -0.63 -12.86
C GLU A 43 -0.68 -0.97 -11.80
N LEU A 44 -0.42 -0.67 -10.52
CA LEU A 44 -1.30 -1.04 -9.42
C LEU A 44 -2.61 -0.24 -9.48
N GLU A 45 -3.71 -0.94 -9.70
CA GLU A 45 -5.07 -0.40 -9.74
C GLU A 45 -5.81 -0.61 -8.41
N PHE A 46 -5.51 -1.70 -7.70
CA PHE A 46 -6.15 -2.05 -6.44
C PHE A 46 -5.12 -2.34 -5.34
N LEU A 47 -5.26 -1.64 -4.21
CA LEU A 47 -4.44 -1.86 -3.02
C LEU A 47 -5.32 -2.02 -1.79
N SER A 48 -5.21 -3.17 -1.12
CA SER A 48 -5.88 -3.42 0.15
C SER A 48 -4.85 -3.58 1.28
N MET A 49 -4.96 -2.75 2.30
CA MET A 49 -4.14 -2.76 3.50
C MET A 49 -5.03 -2.69 4.73
N VAL A 50 -5.88 -3.70 4.93
CA VAL A 50 -6.83 -3.76 6.05
C VAL A 50 -6.16 -4.33 7.30
N ASN A 51 -6.40 -3.70 8.45
CA ASN A 51 -5.89 -4.16 9.75
C ASN A 51 -4.37 -4.41 9.75
N VAL A 52 -3.60 -3.46 9.21
CA VAL A 52 -2.14 -3.58 9.12
C VAL A 52 -1.39 -2.80 10.20
N GLY A 53 -2.13 -2.03 11.01
CA GLY A 53 -1.58 -1.18 12.07
C GLY A 53 -1.03 0.15 11.56
N LEU A 54 -1.50 0.63 10.39
CA LEU A 54 -1.10 1.93 9.85
C LEU A 54 -1.61 3.07 10.74
N THR A 55 -0.73 4.04 10.98
CA THR A 55 -0.99 5.32 11.66
C THR A 55 -0.77 6.52 10.72
N SER A 56 0.04 6.34 9.67
CA SER A 56 0.37 7.37 8.68
C SER A 56 0.57 6.79 7.28
N LEU A 57 0.29 7.61 6.27
CA LEU A 57 0.48 7.31 4.84
C LEU A 57 1.61 8.13 4.21
N ALA A 58 2.43 8.82 5.01
CA ALA A 58 3.49 9.70 4.51
C ALA A 58 4.51 8.98 3.60
N LYS A 59 4.76 7.69 3.84
CA LYS A 59 5.65 6.84 3.03
C LYS A 59 4.96 6.10 1.89
N LEU A 60 3.69 6.43 1.59
CA LEU A 60 3.01 5.85 0.43
C LEU A 60 3.67 6.37 -0.87
N PRO A 61 4.09 5.47 -1.78
CA PRO A 61 4.66 5.88 -3.07
C PRO A 61 3.58 6.49 -3.97
N SER A 62 4.01 7.08 -5.09
CA SER A 62 3.07 7.56 -6.11
C SER A 62 2.52 6.36 -6.88
N LEU A 63 1.19 6.23 -6.91
CA LEU A 63 0.48 5.13 -7.57
C LEU A 63 -0.51 5.74 -8.58
N PRO A 64 -0.04 6.17 -9.76
CA PRO A 64 -0.84 6.97 -10.69
C PRO A 64 -2.00 6.21 -11.33
N LYS A 65 -1.99 4.88 -11.30
CA LYS A 65 -3.09 4.03 -11.80
C LYS A 65 -4.00 3.52 -10.69
N LEU A 66 -3.76 3.88 -9.43
CA LEU A 66 -4.53 3.36 -8.31
C LEU A 66 -5.95 3.90 -8.34
N ARG A 67 -6.92 3.00 -8.53
CA ARG A 67 -8.35 3.34 -8.62
C ARG A 67 -9.08 3.05 -7.31
N LYS A 68 -8.59 2.08 -6.54
CA LYS A 68 -9.23 1.66 -5.31
C LYS A 68 -8.20 1.35 -4.23
N LEU A 69 -8.40 1.97 -3.08
CA LEU A 69 -7.54 1.85 -1.89
C LEU A 69 -8.41 1.51 -0.67
N GLU A 70 -8.14 0.36 -0.04
CA GLU A 70 -8.83 -0.07 1.18
C GLU A 70 -7.90 0.02 2.39
N LEU A 71 -8.31 0.79 3.41
CA LEU A 71 -7.52 1.08 4.62
C LEU A 71 -8.31 0.81 5.91
N SER A 72 -9.35 -0.02 5.84
CA SER A 72 -10.21 -0.37 6.98
C SER A 72 -9.40 -0.93 8.16
N ASP A 73 -9.92 -0.78 9.38
CA ASP A 73 -9.28 -1.26 10.62
C ASP A 73 -7.84 -0.77 10.86
N ASN A 74 -7.48 0.41 10.35
CA ASN A 74 -6.24 1.10 10.71
C ASN A 74 -6.51 2.31 11.59
N ASN A 75 -5.47 2.78 12.29
CA ASN A 75 -5.53 3.93 13.20
C ASN A 75 -4.89 5.17 12.57
N ILE A 76 -5.23 5.44 11.31
CA ILE A 76 -4.63 6.53 10.53
C ILE A 76 -5.16 7.86 11.06
N SER A 77 -4.28 8.70 11.58
CA SER A 77 -4.63 10.01 12.13
C SER A 77 -3.98 11.13 11.31
N GLY A 78 -4.73 11.69 10.36
CA GLY A 78 -4.28 12.81 9.50
C GLY A 78 -3.55 12.38 8.22
N HIS A 79 -3.01 13.35 7.47
CA HIS A 79 -2.24 13.15 6.22
C HIS A 79 -2.98 12.41 5.08
N LEU A 80 -4.31 12.40 5.11
CA LEU A 80 -5.11 11.90 3.98
C LEU A 80 -4.99 12.80 2.75
N GLU A 81 -4.58 14.06 2.91
CA GLU A 81 -4.32 14.97 1.79
C GLU A 81 -3.24 14.44 0.84
N THR A 82 -2.24 13.71 1.36
CA THR A 82 -1.19 13.08 0.57
C THR A 82 -1.74 12.04 -0.42
N LEU A 83 -2.91 11.44 -0.13
CA LEU A 83 -3.58 10.55 -1.08
C LEU A 83 -3.97 11.27 -2.36
N SER A 84 -4.38 12.54 -2.28
CA SER A 84 -4.76 13.32 -3.46
C SER A 84 -3.56 13.62 -4.38
N GLU A 85 -2.36 13.74 -3.80
CA GLU A 85 -1.11 13.97 -4.56
C GLU A 85 -0.53 12.67 -5.12
N LYS A 86 -0.64 11.57 -4.36
CA LYS A 86 -0.03 10.26 -4.70
C LYS A 86 -0.91 9.39 -5.58
N CYS A 87 -2.22 9.56 -5.50
CA CYS A 87 -3.23 8.83 -6.27
C CYS A 87 -4.13 9.86 -6.98
N PRO A 88 -3.61 10.55 -8.02
CA PRO A 88 -4.43 11.48 -8.79
C PRO A 88 -5.59 10.72 -9.45
N CYS A 89 -6.82 11.12 -9.09
CA CYS A 89 -8.06 10.63 -9.71
C CYS A 89 -8.14 10.93 -11.20
#